data_AF-A0A7Y0KKP1-F1
#
_entry.id   AF-A0A7Y0KKP1-F1
#
_cell.length_a   1.000
_cell.length_b   1.000
_cell.length_c   1.000
_cell.angle_alpha   90.00
_cell.angle_beta   90.00
_cell.angle_gamma   90.00
#
_symmetry.space_group_name_H-M   'P 1'
#
loop_
_entity.id
_entity.type
_entity.pdbx_description
1 polymer ?
#
loop_
_entity_poly.entity_id
_entity_poly.type
_entity_poly.pdbx_seq_one_letter_code
_entity_poly.pdbx_strand_id
1 'polypeptide(L)'
;MGPVTRLALCGGIYSNPYALRAFVADARRRGADRLICLGDLGAYGAEPEAVRPLLDEHGIECLAGNYEVAIGSRQADCLCGYTDDTDNAFGQIAYDYTFAHTSEAFAAWMATLPTERRFDVDGVAVHLVHGSPLALNDFWWESLDDGAHRLRADASGADVVCCTHSGLPWTRRITRSDGGETLAVNVGVLGRPANDGGRHVWYALLDVVDGAVSAELVPLDYDWRAQAASIRAAGLPEAFAEVVETGWWTSCLEILPPAERSRGRFQLYRSVLAQLAGTEPGPAERPVVPLFGSVLFPARLWIYTNFDCNLACGYCSVASSPRAERRRLGLERFTALVDEAVDAGVAEVYVTGGEPFLEPDLIDMLLYASERLEVVCLTNGMLYRGRRRQELERLAGRPGLTLQTSLDGTEAAHDAQRGRGSWTRALEGVDVARALGLPVRVGMTETTANEGQGDALRTLLADHGVAPEQVAVRPLVARGNSGAGIAVDQEGTVPELTAAADGWFWHPAGADRATSPDMLVGGPELPLTEARRRTVERFLTLRQRDGSLPTIYQCAV
;
A
#
# COMPACT_ATOMS: atom_id res chain seq x y z
N MET A 1 24.72 38.02 10.94
CA MET A 1 24.55 36.82 10.09
C MET A 1 25.68 36.86 9.10
N GLY A 2 26.53 35.83 9.08
CA GLY A 2 27.51 35.67 8.01
C GLY A 2 26.84 35.56 6.63
N PRO A 3 27.62 35.67 5.53
CA PRO A 3 27.11 35.36 4.20
C PRO A 3 26.61 33.92 4.17
N VAL A 4 25.43 33.70 3.58
CA VAL A 4 24.87 32.35 3.37
C VAL A 4 25.50 31.78 2.12
N THR A 5 26.11 30.60 2.20
CA THR A 5 26.48 29.83 1.02
C THR A 5 25.33 28.88 0.69
N ARG A 6 24.70 29.05 -0.48
CA ARG A 6 23.55 28.26 -0.92
C ARG A 6 23.89 27.40 -2.14
N LEU A 7 23.78 26.10 -1.98
CA LEU A 7 23.98 25.12 -3.07
C LEU A 7 22.61 24.58 -3.50
N ALA A 8 22.34 24.56 -4.80
CA ALA A 8 21.20 23.84 -5.36
C ALA A 8 21.67 22.50 -5.93
N LEU A 9 21.11 21.42 -5.42
CA LEU A 9 21.49 20.05 -5.72
C LEU A 9 20.32 19.35 -6.41
N CYS A 10 20.56 18.77 -7.59
CA CYS A 10 19.61 17.93 -8.29
C CYS A 10 20.26 16.59 -8.69
N GLY A 11 19.48 15.66 -9.20
CA GLY A 11 19.98 14.40 -9.75
C GLY A 11 18.91 13.74 -10.61
N GLY A 12 19.25 12.61 -11.24
CA GLY A 12 18.33 11.87 -12.12
C GLY A 12 17.59 12.79 -13.07
N ILE A 13 18.34 13.49 -13.92
CA ILE A 13 17.74 14.32 -14.98
C ILE A 13 16.93 13.44 -15.94
N TYR A 14 17.37 12.21 -16.18
CA TYR A 14 16.67 11.22 -17.01
C TYR A 14 16.22 11.80 -18.35
N SER A 15 17.16 12.40 -19.08
CA SER A 15 16.91 12.99 -20.40
C SER A 15 15.74 13.99 -20.42
N ASN A 16 15.51 14.71 -19.30
CA ASN A 16 14.43 15.67 -19.12
C ASN A 16 14.94 17.14 -19.14
N PRO A 17 15.09 17.75 -20.33
CA PRO A 17 15.52 19.14 -20.42
C PRO A 17 14.47 20.14 -19.89
N TYR A 18 13.19 19.74 -19.80
CA TYR A 18 12.11 20.58 -19.32
C TYR A 18 12.22 20.86 -17.82
N ALA A 19 12.41 19.80 -17.01
CA ALA A 19 12.66 19.96 -15.59
C ALA A 19 14.02 20.60 -15.31
N LEU A 20 15.06 20.30 -16.11
CA LEU A 20 16.37 20.93 -15.94
C LEU A 20 16.31 22.45 -16.12
N ARG A 21 15.60 22.95 -17.15
CA ARG A 21 15.36 24.39 -17.32
C ARG A 21 14.61 25.01 -16.15
N ALA A 22 13.57 24.33 -15.67
CA ALA A 22 12.81 24.79 -14.51
C ALA A 22 13.68 24.85 -13.24
N PHE A 23 14.51 23.84 -13.01
CA PHE A 23 15.45 23.78 -11.89
C PHE A 23 16.42 24.95 -11.90
N VAL A 24 17.05 25.23 -13.05
CA VAL A 24 17.97 26.37 -13.17
C VAL A 24 17.27 27.68 -12.83
N ALA A 25 16.09 27.91 -13.42
CA ALA A 25 15.33 29.13 -13.20
C ALA A 25 14.93 29.30 -11.73
N ASP A 26 14.43 28.25 -11.09
CA ASP A 26 14.01 28.30 -9.69
C ASP A 26 15.21 28.44 -8.74
N ALA A 27 16.25 27.64 -8.92
CA ALA A 27 17.46 27.68 -8.09
C ALA A 27 18.14 29.06 -8.13
N ARG A 28 18.27 29.66 -9.32
CA ARG A 28 18.83 31.02 -9.47
C ARG A 28 17.94 32.08 -8.86
N ARG A 29 16.62 31.98 -9.03
CA ARG A 29 15.65 32.87 -8.37
C ARG A 29 15.75 32.82 -6.85
N ARG A 30 16.06 31.66 -6.29
CA ARG A 30 16.29 31.44 -4.86
C ARG A 30 17.71 31.79 -4.41
N GLY A 31 18.54 32.37 -5.27
CA GLY A 31 19.87 32.85 -4.92
C GLY A 31 20.90 31.74 -4.70
N ALA A 32 20.77 30.60 -5.40
CA ALA A 32 21.80 29.56 -5.36
C ALA A 32 23.11 30.05 -6.01
N ASP A 33 24.20 29.93 -5.25
CA ASP A 33 25.55 30.28 -5.69
C ASP A 33 26.06 29.26 -6.71
N ARG A 34 25.80 27.98 -6.44
CA ARG A 34 26.24 26.84 -7.24
C ARG A 34 25.08 25.91 -7.57
N LEU A 35 25.12 25.35 -8.76
CA LEU A 35 24.18 24.34 -9.25
C LEU A 35 24.95 23.04 -9.47
N ILE A 36 24.53 21.95 -8.82
CA ILE A 36 25.24 20.67 -8.87
C ILE A 36 24.26 19.53 -9.17
N CYS A 37 24.59 18.70 -10.16
CA CYS A 37 23.86 17.49 -10.54
C CYS A 37 24.60 16.24 -10.04
N LEU A 38 23.90 15.38 -9.32
CA LEU A 38 24.42 14.17 -8.67
C LEU A 38 24.38 12.93 -9.58
N GLY A 39 24.37 13.11 -10.90
CA GLY A 39 24.39 12.03 -11.89
C GLY A 39 23.01 11.60 -12.42
N ASP A 40 23.03 10.58 -13.25
CA ASP A 40 21.92 10.07 -14.08
C ASP A 40 21.34 11.14 -15.02
N LEU A 41 22.18 11.59 -15.94
CA LEU A 41 21.80 12.52 -17.00
C LEU A 41 20.86 11.86 -18.02
N GLY A 42 21.06 10.57 -18.25
CA GLY A 42 20.24 9.69 -19.10
C GLY A 42 19.21 8.87 -18.31
N ALA A 43 18.43 8.03 -19.01
CA ALA A 43 17.25 7.26 -18.56
C ALA A 43 15.91 7.89 -18.99
N TYR A 44 14.84 7.10 -18.89
CA TYR A 44 13.38 7.33 -19.01
C TYR A 44 12.83 8.42 -19.97
N GLY A 45 13.38 9.62 -20.00
CA GLY A 45 13.03 10.69 -20.93
C GLY A 45 13.63 10.50 -22.32
N ALA A 46 13.23 11.37 -23.25
CA ALA A 46 13.48 11.20 -24.68
C ALA A 46 14.58 12.09 -25.27
N GLU A 47 15.12 13.06 -24.52
CA GLU A 47 16.00 14.12 -25.07
C GLU A 47 17.39 14.17 -24.42
N PRO A 48 18.21 13.09 -24.51
CA PRO A 48 19.54 13.06 -23.88
C PRO A 48 20.45 14.19 -24.39
N GLU A 49 20.51 14.44 -25.69
CA GLU A 49 21.37 15.49 -26.27
C GLU A 49 20.93 16.92 -25.90
N ALA A 50 19.67 17.13 -25.54
CA ALA A 50 19.19 18.45 -25.12
C ALA A 50 19.64 18.81 -23.70
N VAL A 51 20.05 17.82 -22.89
CA VAL A 51 20.57 18.04 -21.54
C VAL A 51 21.91 18.77 -21.60
N ARG A 52 22.81 18.34 -22.48
CA ARG A 52 24.21 18.81 -22.48
C ARG A 52 24.36 20.33 -22.62
N PRO A 53 23.74 21.00 -23.62
CA PRO A 53 23.85 22.44 -23.75
C PRO A 53 23.39 23.22 -22.51
N LEU A 54 22.35 22.73 -21.82
CA LEU A 54 21.83 23.36 -20.60
C LEU A 54 22.82 23.26 -19.44
N LEU A 55 23.54 22.13 -19.32
CA LEU A 55 24.59 21.98 -18.32
C LEU A 55 25.72 22.99 -18.54
N ASP A 56 26.18 23.14 -19.78
CA ASP A 56 27.26 24.05 -20.14
C ASP A 56 26.84 25.52 -20.01
N GLU A 57 25.68 25.89 -20.55
CA GLU A 57 25.16 27.28 -20.54
C GLU A 57 25.01 27.82 -19.12
N HIS A 58 24.57 26.98 -18.18
CA HIS A 58 24.26 27.39 -16.82
C HIS A 58 25.34 27.05 -15.79
N GLY A 59 26.45 26.45 -16.24
CA GLY A 59 27.59 26.09 -15.41
C GLY A 59 27.22 25.07 -14.33
N ILE A 60 26.45 24.04 -14.68
CA ILE A 60 26.01 23.00 -13.75
C ILE A 60 27.14 21.99 -13.55
N GLU A 61 27.63 21.90 -12.32
CA GLU A 61 28.66 20.94 -11.95
C GLU A 61 28.07 19.54 -11.88
N CYS A 62 28.71 18.53 -12.46
CA CYS A 62 28.15 17.18 -12.52
C CYS A 62 29.05 16.15 -11.82
N LEU A 63 28.41 15.16 -11.20
CA LEU A 63 29.00 13.89 -10.81
C LEU A 63 28.53 12.79 -11.79
N ALA A 64 29.29 11.70 -11.87
CA ALA A 64 28.88 10.51 -12.58
C ALA A 64 27.89 9.69 -11.73
N GLY A 65 26.72 9.41 -12.28
CA GLY A 65 25.84 8.32 -11.87
C GLY A 65 26.15 7.04 -12.63
N ASN A 66 25.30 6.03 -12.50
CA ASN A 66 25.53 4.75 -13.16
C ASN A 66 25.37 4.86 -14.69
N TYR A 67 24.50 5.76 -15.18
CA TYR A 67 24.39 6.05 -16.61
C TYR A 67 25.67 6.66 -17.20
N GLU A 68 26.28 7.62 -16.53
CA GLU A 68 27.51 8.27 -17.02
C GLU A 68 28.68 7.27 -17.10
N VAL A 69 28.82 6.41 -16.09
CA VAL A 69 29.83 5.36 -16.07
C VAL A 69 29.60 4.35 -17.21
N ALA A 70 28.37 3.89 -17.38
CA ALA A 70 28.00 2.89 -18.38
C ALA A 70 28.15 3.43 -19.81
N ILE A 71 27.56 4.59 -20.10
CA ILE A 71 27.61 5.21 -21.44
C ILE A 71 29.04 5.65 -21.78
N GLY A 72 29.74 6.28 -20.83
CA GLY A 72 31.12 6.74 -21.04
C GLY A 72 32.10 5.59 -21.32
N SER A 73 31.86 4.41 -20.74
CA SER A 73 32.64 3.20 -20.97
C SER A 73 32.05 2.28 -22.04
N ARG A 74 30.92 2.66 -22.66
CA ARG A 74 30.17 1.88 -23.66
C ARG A 74 29.78 0.47 -23.20
N GLN A 75 29.27 0.35 -21.98
CA GLN A 75 28.76 -0.91 -21.42
C GLN A 75 27.44 -1.33 -22.10
N ALA A 76 27.06 -2.60 -21.93
CA ALA A 76 25.81 -3.13 -22.49
C ALA A 76 24.57 -2.75 -21.67
N ASP A 77 24.75 -2.38 -20.41
CA ASP A 77 23.68 -2.03 -19.47
C ASP A 77 24.16 -0.98 -18.46
N CYS A 78 23.21 -0.39 -17.75
CA CYS A 78 23.46 0.64 -16.73
C CYS A 78 23.89 0.08 -15.36
N LEU A 79 23.80 -1.25 -15.16
CA LEU A 79 24.00 -1.92 -13.87
C LEU A 79 23.23 -1.24 -12.72
N CYS A 80 22.00 -0.81 -13.00
CA CYS A 80 21.15 -0.03 -12.10
C CYS A 80 20.77 -0.77 -10.79
N GLY A 81 21.05 -2.07 -10.67
CA GLY A 81 20.79 -2.85 -9.44
C GLY A 81 19.37 -3.40 -9.31
N TYR A 82 18.61 -3.49 -10.41
CA TYR A 82 17.26 -4.06 -10.41
C TYR A 82 17.30 -5.58 -10.27
N THR A 83 16.43 -6.12 -9.41
CA THR A 83 16.36 -7.55 -9.10
C THR A 83 15.16 -8.27 -9.73
N ASP A 84 14.19 -7.51 -10.25
CA ASP A 84 13.00 -8.03 -10.91
C ASP A 84 13.13 -7.98 -12.44
N ASP A 85 12.64 -9.01 -13.14
CA ASP A 85 12.77 -9.14 -14.60
C ASP A 85 11.99 -8.06 -15.36
N THR A 86 10.82 -7.64 -14.85
CA THR A 86 10.00 -6.60 -15.49
C THR A 86 10.65 -5.23 -15.33
N ASP A 87 11.15 -4.93 -14.13
CA ASP A 87 11.89 -3.70 -13.86
C ASP A 87 13.18 -3.63 -14.67
N ASN A 88 13.91 -4.75 -14.80
CA ASN A 88 15.08 -4.89 -15.67
C ASN A 88 14.74 -4.63 -17.15
N ALA A 89 13.62 -5.17 -17.65
CA ALA A 89 13.21 -4.93 -19.03
C ALA A 89 12.92 -3.45 -19.30
N PHE A 90 12.23 -2.75 -18.39
CA PHE A 90 12.03 -1.30 -18.51
C PHE A 90 13.35 -0.53 -18.42
N GLY A 91 14.23 -0.91 -17.48
CA GLY A 91 15.57 -0.32 -17.33
C GLY A 91 16.39 -0.45 -18.62
N GLN A 92 16.39 -1.63 -19.24
CA GLN A 92 17.12 -1.87 -20.49
C GLN A 92 16.58 -1.02 -21.65
N ILE A 93 15.25 -0.92 -21.81
CA ILE A 93 14.65 -0.07 -22.86
C ILE A 93 15.10 1.39 -22.69
N ALA A 94 15.08 1.91 -21.47
CA ALA A 94 15.51 3.27 -21.17
C ALA A 94 17.02 3.47 -21.45
N TYR A 95 17.84 2.48 -21.07
CA TYR A 95 19.28 2.51 -21.32
C TYR A 95 19.61 2.45 -22.81
N ASP A 96 19.07 1.48 -23.55
CA ASP A 96 19.32 1.30 -24.99
C ASP A 96 18.95 2.55 -25.77
N TYR A 97 17.80 3.15 -25.46
CA TYR A 97 17.38 4.41 -26.08
C TYR A 97 18.38 5.53 -25.78
N THR A 98 18.74 5.71 -24.51
CA THR A 98 19.69 6.76 -24.10
C THR A 98 21.05 6.57 -24.78
N PHE A 99 21.58 5.35 -24.78
CA PHE A 99 22.85 4.99 -25.39
C PHE A 99 22.86 5.26 -26.90
N ALA A 100 21.80 4.86 -27.61
CA ALA A 100 21.69 5.07 -29.05
C ALA A 100 21.56 6.55 -29.46
N HIS A 101 21.03 7.39 -28.57
CA HIS A 101 20.78 8.81 -28.82
C HIS A 101 21.79 9.73 -28.11
N THR A 102 22.86 9.19 -27.54
CA THR A 102 23.96 9.99 -26.95
C THR A 102 25.15 10.02 -27.91
N SER A 103 25.62 11.22 -28.22
CA SER A 103 26.77 11.44 -29.09
C SER A 103 28.08 10.96 -28.45
N GLU A 104 29.05 10.59 -29.28
CA GLU A 104 30.37 10.18 -28.79
C GLU A 104 31.06 11.28 -27.98
N ALA A 105 30.87 12.55 -28.37
CA ALA A 105 31.42 13.70 -27.64
C ALA A 105 30.80 13.82 -26.23
N PHE A 106 29.48 13.63 -26.12
CA PHE A 106 28.80 13.68 -24.83
C PHE A 106 29.21 12.50 -23.94
N ALA A 107 29.24 11.28 -24.49
CA ALA A 107 29.71 10.09 -23.80
C ALA A 107 31.16 10.22 -23.31
N ALA A 108 32.06 10.73 -24.16
CA ALA A 108 33.46 10.96 -23.81
C ALA A 108 33.61 11.97 -22.66
N TRP A 109 32.76 12.99 -22.59
CA TRP A 109 32.72 13.89 -21.45
C TRP A 109 32.16 13.23 -20.19
N MET A 110 31.10 12.42 -20.30
CA MET A 110 30.55 11.69 -19.14
C MET A 110 31.62 10.82 -18.47
N ALA A 111 32.50 10.20 -19.26
CA ALA A 111 33.63 9.39 -18.79
C ALA A 111 34.67 10.18 -17.96
N THR A 112 34.64 11.52 -17.99
CA THR A 112 35.55 12.37 -17.21
C THR A 112 34.99 12.79 -15.85
N LEU A 113 33.71 12.52 -15.59
CA LEU A 113 33.04 12.98 -14.37
C LEU A 113 33.47 12.16 -13.15
N PRO A 114 33.67 12.79 -11.98
CA PRO A 114 33.99 12.07 -10.75
C PRO A 114 32.73 11.39 -10.20
N THR A 115 32.88 10.19 -9.62
CA THR A 115 31.79 9.43 -9.00
C THR A 115 31.40 9.93 -7.62
N GLU A 116 32.28 10.69 -6.97
CA GLU A 116 32.01 11.37 -5.69
C GLU A 116 32.70 12.73 -5.64
N ARG A 117 32.24 13.61 -4.75
CA ARG A 117 32.90 14.88 -4.49
C ARG A 117 32.86 15.24 -3.01
N ARG A 118 34.00 15.66 -2.47
CA ARG A 118 34.14 16.12 -1.08
C ARG A 118 34.74 17.51 -1.03
N PHE A 119 34.19 18.38 -0.21
CA PHE A 119 34.69 19.74 0.00
C PHE A 119 34.22 20.30 1.35
N ASP A 120 34.85 21.38 1.78
CA ASP A 120 34.48 22.13 2.97
C ASP A 120 33.77 23.44 2.57
N VAL A 121 32.71 23.80 3.29
CA VAL A 121 32.05 25.10 3.20
C VAL A 121 31.89 25.65 4.60
N ASP A 122 32.56 26.74 4.93
CA ASP A 122 32.50 27.39 6.25
C ASP A 122 32.69 26.42 7.44
N GLY A 123 33.58 25.44 7.30
CA GLY A 123 33.86 24.42 8.32
C GLY A 123 32.87 23.25 8.35
N VAL A 124 31.95 23.17 7.38
CA VAL A 124 31.06 22.02 7.18
C VAL A 124 31.63 21.12 6.09
N ALA A 125 31.92 19.87 6.43
CA ALA A 125 32.33 18.85 5.48
C ALA A 125 31.11 18.34 4.67
N VAL A 126 31.15 18.56 3.35
CA VAL A 126 30.12 18.15 2.39
C VAL A 126 30.61 16.96 1.58
N HIS A 127 29.79 15.91 1.47
CA HIS A 127 30.04 14.76 0.61
C HIS A 127 28.86 14.54 -0.35
N LEU A 128 29.13 14.60 -1.65
CA LEU A 128 28.17 14.38 -2.71
C LEU A 128 28.43 13.05 -3.40
N VAL A 129 27.39 12.23 -3.52
CA VAL A 129 27.43 10.89 -4.16
C VAL A 129 26.17 10.69 -5.01
N HIS A 130 26.19 9.72 -5.92
CA HIS A 130 25.00 9.36 -6.70
C HIS A 130 24.02 8.47 -5.90
N GLY A 131 24.44 7.24 -5.56
CA GLY A 131 23.68 6.27 -4.76
C GLY A 131 23.87 6.45 -3.26
N SER A 132 24.98 5.94 -2.74
CA SER A 132 25.38 6.17 -1.34
C SER A 132 26.90 6.13 -1.18
N PRO A 133 27.43 6.46 0.02
CA PRO A 133 28.84 6.28 0.32
C PRO A 133 29.36 4.83 0.25
N LEU A 134 28.47 3.84 0.13
CA LEU A 134 28.85 2.42 0.05
C LEU A 134 29.03 1.93 -1.38
N ALA A 135 28.18 2.38 -2.31
CA ALA A 135 28.27 2.04 -3.72
C ALA A 135 27.51 3.03 -4.61
N LEU A 136 27.92 3.10 -5.88
CA LEU A 136 27.36 4.02 -6.87
C LEU A 136 25.87 3.75 -7.12
N ASN A 137 25.46 2.48 -7.21
CA ASN A 137 24.10 2.01 -7.48
C ASN A 137 23.38 1.50 -6.22
N ASP A 138 23.81 1.94 -5.03
CA ASP A 138 23.13 1.60 -3.79
C ASP A 138 21.86 2.45 -3.63
N PHE A 139 20.72 1.77 -3.46
CA PHE A 139 19.46 2.43 -3.17
C PHE A 139 19.36 2.81 -1.68
N TRP A 140 19.72 4.06 -1.37
CA TRP A 140 19.53 4.60 -0.03
C TRP A 140 18.08 5.07 0.20
N TRP A 141 17.23 4.14 0.65
CA TRP A 141 15.82 4.39 0.99
C TRP A 141 15.65 5.06 2.37
N GLU A 142 14.57 5.82 2.55
CA GLU A 142 14.20 6.38 3.85
C GLU A 142 13.80 5.27 4.82
N SER A 143 13.15 4.23 4.30
CA SER A 143 12.66 3.10 5.09
C SER A 143 13.74 2.13 5.59
N LEU A 144 15.02 2.41 5.38
CA LEU A 144 16.09 1.57 5.94
C LEU A 144 16.12 1.69 7.47
N ASP A 145 16.59 0.63 8.13
CA ASP A 145 16.78 0.67 9.58
C ASP A 145 17.93 1.62 10.00
N ASP A 146 17.92 2.04 11.26
CA ASP A 146 18.91 2.96 11.83
C ASP A 146 20.35 2.46 11.69
N GLY A 147 20.57 1.15 11.71
CA GLY A 147 21.88 0.54 11.51
C GLY A 147 22.37 0.71 10.07
N ALA A 148 21.51 0.47 9.09
CA ALA A 148 21.79 0.66 7.67
C ALA A 148 22.03 2.14 7.30
N HIS A 149 21.31 3.08 7.94
CA HIS A 149 21.61 4.51 7.82
C HIS A 149 22.96 4.88 8.45
N ARG A 150 23.23 4.40 9.67
CA ARG A 150 24.50 4.67 10.38
C ARG A 150 25.70 4.15 9.62
N LEU A 151 25.62 2.96 9.02
CA LEU A 151 26.69 2.40 8.18
C LEU A 151 27.11 3.34 7.04
N ARG A 152 26.13 3.94 6.35
CA ARG A 152 26.38 4.90 5.26
C ARG A 152 26.94 6.22 5.76
N ALA A 153 26.43 6.72 6.89
CA ALA A 153 26.94 7.93 7.53
C ALA A 153 28.39 7.76 8.02
N ASP A 154 28.72 6.61 8.62
CA ASP A 154 30.07 6.27 9.07
C ASP A 154 31.06 6.14 7.90
N ALA A 155 30.65 5.48 6.81
CA ALA A 155 31.47 5.38 5.60
C ALA A 155 31.79 6.75 4.98
N SER A 156 30.88 7.72 5.13
CA SER A 156 31.10 9.09 4.70
C SER A 156 32.02 9.86 5.64
N GLY A 157 31.69 9.91 6.94
CA GLY A 157 32.36 10.74 7.93
C GLY A 157 32.14 12.26 7.76
N ALA A 158 31.30 12.69 6.83
CA ALA A 158 30.98 14.10 6.58
C ALA A 158 29.84 14.62 7.47
N ASP A 159 29.75 15.95 7.65
CA ASP A 159 28.66 16.60 8.38
C ASP A 159 27.35 16.56 7.57
N VAL A 160 27.46 16.56 6.24
CA VAL A 160 26.32 16.39 5.32
C VAL A 160 26.67 15.47 4.16
N VAL A 161 25.73 14.58 3.82
CA VAL A 161 25.80 13.71 2.64
C VAL A 161 24.59 13.94 1.77
N CYS A 162 24.80 14.20 0.48
CA CYS A 162 23.73 14.35 -0.49
C CYS A 162 23.78 13.24 -1.55
N CYS A 163 22.63 12.63 -1.84
CA CYS A 163 22.45 11.56 -2.85
C CYS A 163 21.17 11.74 -3.68
N THR A 164 20.93 10.89 -4.68
CA THR A 164 19.75 10.96 -5.58
C THR A 164 19.17 9.60 -5.98
N HIS A 165 20.00 8.62 -6.35
CA HIS A 165 19.69 7.41 -7.14
C HIS A 165 18.32 6.72 -6.90
N SER A 166 17.87 6.60 -5.65
CA SER A 166 16.59 5.98 -5.32
C SER A 166 15.35 6.79 -5.71
N GLY A 167 15.52 8.05 -6.10
CA GLY A 167 14.48 8.88 -6.71
C GLY A 167 13.52 9.55 -5.74
N LEU A 168 13.41 9.05 -4.51
CA LEU A 168 12.49 9.57 -3.50
C LEU A 168 13.19 10.57 -2.58
N PRO A 169 12.69 11.82 -2.48
CA PRO A 169 13.33 12.86 -1.69
C PRO A 169 13.07 12.64 -0.19
N TRP A 170 14.11 12.73 0.64
CA TRP A 170 13.99 12.65 2.11
C TRP A 170 15.22 13.26 2.79
N THR A 171 15.07 13.65 4.06
CA THR A 171 16.19 14.14 4.89
C THR A 171 16.20 13.47 6.24
N ARG A 172 17.38 13.13 6.76
CA ARG A 172 17.51 12.51 8.08
C ARG A 172 18.81 12.93 8.76
N ARG A 173 18.73 13.29 10.04
CA ARG A 173 19.90 13.38 10.92
C ARG A 173 20.23 12.00 11.47
N ILE A 174 21.48 11.59 11.28
CA ILE A 174 21.97 10.25 11.63
C ILE A 174 23.15 10.42 12.59
N THR A 175 23.03 9.84 13.79
CA THR A 175 24.15 9.73 14.72
C THR A 175 25.10 8.63 14.25
N ARG A 176 26.34 9.02 13.99
CA ARG A 176 27.45 8.13 13.62
C ARG A 176 27.96 7.33 14.81
N SER A 177 28.70 6.26 14.53
CA SER A 177 29.31 5.41 15.56
C SER A 177 30.38 6.12 16.39
N ASP A 178 31.00 7.18 15.85
CA ASP A 178 31.96 8.03 16.55
C ASP A 178 31.31 9.12 17.43
N GLY A 179 29.98 9.18 17.47
CA GLY A 179 29.21 10.20 18.18
C GLY A 179 29.00 11.49 17.40
N GLY A 180 29.54 11.61 16.18
CA GLY A 180 29.25 12.71 15.27
C GLY A 180 27.83 12.62 14.69
N GLU A 181 27.36 13.71 14.08
CA GLU A 181 26.08 13.74 13.37
C GLU A 181 26.31 13.98 11.88
N THR A 182 25.52 13.31 11.05
CA THR A 182 25.46 13.53 9.61
C THR A 182 24.03 13.87 9.21
N LEU A 183 23.85 14.99 8.51
CA LEU A 183 22.63 15.28 7.77
C LEU A 183 22.67 14.54 6.42
N ALA A 184 21.89 13.48 6.27
CA ALA A 184 21.69 12.81 4.98
C ALA A 184 20.52 13.46 4.23
N VAL A 185 20.73 13.74 2.95
CA VAL A 185 19.77 14.41 2.06
C VAL A 185 19.68 13.62 0.75
N ASN A 186 18.57 12.93 0.53
CA ASN A 186 18.24 12.47 -0.81
C ASN A 186 17.49 13.58 -1.53
N VAL A 187 18.07 14.11 -2.60
CA VAL A 187 17.56 15.29 -3.30
C VAL A 187 16.36 14.98 -4.19
N GLY A 188 15.98 13.71 -4.31
CA GLY A 188 15.03 13.23 -5.32
C GLY A 188 15.63 13.28 -6.71
N VAL A 189 14.78 13.27 -7.74
CA VAL A 189 15.19 13.31 -9.15
C VAL A 189 14.36 14.30 -9.95
N LEU A 190 14.93 14.86 -11.03
CA LEU A 190 14.26 15.81 -11.93
C LEU A 190 13.47 15.13 -13.06
N GLY A 191 13.82 13.91 -13.40
CA GLY A 191 13.30 13.20 -14.56
C GLY A 191 11.98 12.47 -14.30
N ARG A 192 11.62 12.27 -13.03
CA ARG A 192 10.54 11.38 -12.61
C ARG A 192 9.90 11.86 -11.29
N PRO A 193 8.56 11.99 -11.20
CA PRO A 193 7.87 12.30 -9.95
C PRO A 193 8.08 11.28 -8.83
N ALA A 194 7.82 11.67 -7.58
CA ALA A 194 8.16 10.90 -6.36
C ALA A 194 7.12 9.83 -5.94
N ASN A 195 6.32 9.32 -6.88
CA ASN A 195 5.30 8.29 -6.62
C ASN A 195 4.23 8.69 -5.58
N ASP A 196 3.86 9.96 -5.52
CA ASP A 196 2.92 10.54 -4.55
C ASP A 196 1.64 11.09 -5.21
N GLY A 197 1.51 10.93 -6.54
CA GLY A 197 0.41 11.49 -7.33
C GLY A 197 0.60 12.97 -7.69
N GLY A 198 1.67 13.61 -7.23
CA GLY A 198 2.13 14.91 -7.68
C GLY A 198 2.83 14.82 -9.03
N ARG A 199 2.66 15.84 -9.87
CA ARG A 199 3.37 15.94 -11.17
C ARG A 199 4.66 16.74 -11.09
N HIS A 200 4.95 17.33 -9.93
CA HIS A 200 6.20 18.01 -9.68
C HIS A 200 7.33 16.99 -9.50
N VAL A 201 8.55 17.47 -9.66
CA VAL A 201 9.78 16.71 -9.39
C VAL A 201 10.54 17.39 -8.25
N TRP A 202 11.67 16.84 -7.82
CA TRP A 202 12.33 17.31 -6.60
C TRP A 202 13.80 17.64 -6.81
N TYR A 203 14.26 18.63 -6.05
CA TYR A 203 15.66 18.96 -5.86
C TYR A 203 15.87 19.47 -4.42
N ALA A 204 17.10 19.70 -3.99
CA ALA A 204 17.39 20.23 -2.66
C ALA A 204 18.14 21.57 -2.70
N LEU A 205 17.86 22.44 -1.74
CA LEU A 205 18.71 23.58 -1.38
C LEU A 205 19.47 23.25 -0.10
N LEU A 206 20.79 23.39 -0.15
CA LEU A 206 21.65 23.25 1.00
C LEU A 206 22.18 24.64 1.39
N ASP A 207 21.80 25.08 2.59
CA ASP A 207 22.27 26.34 3.16
C ASP A 207 23.30 26.07 4.23
N VAL A 208 24.46 26.71 4.10
CA VAL A 208 25.50 26.75 5.12
C VAL A 208 25.65 28.17 5.63
N VAL A 209 25.49 28.34 6.94
CA VAL A 209 25.54 29.64 7.63
C VAL A 209 26.29 29.49 8.94
N ASP A 210 27.40 30.23 9.10
CA ASP A 210 28.17 30.29 10.34
C ASP A 210 28.54 28.88 10.89
N GLY A 211 28.92 27.95 10.00
CA GLY A 211 29.28 26.57 10.33
C GLY A 211 28.10 25.62 10.63
N ALA A 212 26.86 26.06 10.42
CA ALA A 212 25.66 25.24 10.53
C ALA A 212 25.08 24.93 9.16
N VAL A 213 24.58 23.69 8.98
CA VAL A 213 23.99 23.21 7.73
C VAL A 213 22.50 22.93 7.87
N SER A 214 21.73 23.29 6.85
CA SER A 214 20.32 22.94 6.71
C SER A 214 19.98 22.59 5.26
N ALA A 215 18.97 21.75 5.07
CA ALA A 215 18.51 21.33 3.75
C ALA A 215 17.00 21.55 3.60
N GLU A 216 16.56 22.09 2.47
CA GLU A 216 15.17 22.20 2.05
C GLU A 216 14.96 21.32 0.81
N LEU A 217 13.99 20.40 0.86
CA LEU A 217 13.52 19.65 -0.31
C LEU A 217 12.48 20.52 -1.02
N VAL A 218 12.74 20.83 -2.29
CA VAL A 218 11.93 21.76 -3.07
C VAL A 218 11.12 20.99 -4.12
N PRO A 219 9.77 21.00 -4.05
CA PRO A 219 8.95 20.54 -5.14
C PRO A 219 9.03 21.54 -6.29
N LEU A 220 9.35 21.03 -7.48
CA LEU A 220 9.60 21.81 -8.69
C LEU A 220 8.52 21.53 -9.73
N ASP A 221 7.73 22.55 -10.03
CA ASP A 221 6.84 22.55 -11.18
C ASP A 221 7.65 22.75 -12.48
N TYR A 222 7.28 22.01 -13.52
CA TYR A 222 7.90 22.07 -14.83
C TYR A 222 6.88 21.71 -15.92
N ASP A 223 7.28 21.80 -17.18
CA ASP A 223 6.44 21.41 -18.31
C ASP A 223 6.41 19.89 -18.51
N TRP A 224 5.73 19.20 -17.59
CA TRP A 224 5.52 17.75 -17.63
C TRP A 224 4.74 17.30 -18.87
N ARG A 225 3.91 18.18 -19.46
CA ARG A 225 3.18 17.88 -20.70
C ARG A 225 4.14 17.75 -21.87
N ALA A 226 5.09 18.67 -21.98
CA ALA A 226 6.11 18.61 -23.02
C ALA A 226 7.00 17.38 -22.84
N GLN A 227 7.40 17.04 -21.60
CA GLN A 227 8.15 15.81 -21.34
C GLN A 227 7.36 14.56 -21.77
N ALA A 228 6.11 14.41 -21.34
CA ALA A 228 5.27 13.27 -21.70
C ALA A 228 5.03 13.18 -23.22
N ALA A 229 4.82 14.31 -23.90
CA ALA A 229 4.69 14.36 -25.35
C ALA A 229 5.98 13.92 -26.06
N SER A 230 7.14 14.33 -25.55
CA SER A 230 8.46 13.95 -26.08
C SER A 230 8.72 12.44 -25.93
N ILE A 231 8.40 11.86 -24.76
CA ILE A 231 8.48 10.40 -24.51
C ILE A 231 7.66 9.63 -25.55
N ARG A 232 6.42 10.03 -25.79
CA ARG A 232 5.56 9.36 -26.79
C ARG A 232 6.04 9.56 -28.22
N ALA A 233 6.51 10.75 -28.56
CA ALA A 233 7.05 11.04 -29.90
C ALA A 233 8.30 10.20 -30.21
N ALA A 234 9.09 9.87 -29.20
CA ALA A 234 10.26 8.99 -29.29
C ALA A 234 9.91 7.50 -29.42
N GLY A 235 8.63 7.12 -29.27
CA GLY A 235 8.20 5.72 -29.27
C GLY A 235 8.63 4.93 -28.02
N LEU A 236 8.97 5.63 -26.93
CA LEU A 236 9.24 5.00 -25.64
C LEU A 236 7.95 4.43 -25.01
N PRO A 237 8.06 3.47 -24.08
CA PRO A 237 6.90 2.86 -23.45
C PRO A 237 5.91 3.87 -22.86
N GLU A 238 4.61 3.65 -23.10
CA GLU A 238 3.54 4.49 -22.54
C GLU A 238 3.62 4.57 -21.01
N ALA A 239 4.07 3.48 -20.36
CA ALA A 239 4.31 3.46 -18.92
C ALA A 239 5.26 4.58 -18.45
N PHE A 240 6.23 5.04 -19.24
CA PHE A 240 7.11 6.15 -18.85
C PHE A 240 6.40 7.50 -18.90
N ALA A 241 5.54 7.71 -19.91
CA ALA A 241 4.74 8.93 -20.03
C ALA A 241 3.67 8.99 -18.92
N GLU A 242 2.99 7.88 -18.61
CA GLU A 242 1.99 7.82 -17.54
C GLU A 242 2.57 8.20 -16.16
N VAL A 243 3.83 7.85 -15.87
CA VAL A 243 4.47 8.26 -14.61
C VAL A 243 4.51 9.77 -14.48
N VAL A 244 4.94 10.45 -15.54
CA VAL A 244 5.04 11.92 -15.60
C VAL A 244 3.67 12.58 -15.50
N GLU A 245 2.65 12.02 -16.15
CA GLU A 245 1.31 12.61 -16.21
C GLU A 245 0.48 12.40 -14.95
N THR A 246 0.69 11.28 -14.25
CA THR A 246 -0.13 10.89 -13.11
C THR A 246 0.56 11.09 -11.77
N GLY A 247 1.89 11.21 -11.76
CA GLY A 247 2.68 11.24 -10.52
C GLY A 247 2.82 9.89 -9.83
N TRP A 248 2.25 8.82 -10.39
CA TRP A 248 2.32 7.46 -9.85
C TRP A 248 3.24 6.60 -10.69
N TRP A 249 4.04 5.77 -10.04
CA TRP A 249 4.94 4.86 -10.75
C TRP A 249 4.16 3.72 -11.42
N THR A 250 4.34 3.61 -12.73
CA THR A 250 3.72 2.59 -13.61
C THR A 250 4.75 1.68 -14.28
N SER A 251 6.02 1.90 -13.98
CA SER A 251 7.18 1.07 -14.34
C SER A 251 8.15 1.04 -13.15
N CYS A 252 9.06 0.06 -13.11
CA CYS A 252 10.11 -0.04 -12.09
C CYS A 252 9.54 0.03 -10.65
N LEU A 253 8.58 -0.83 -10.34
CA LEU A 253 7.84 -0.79 -9.07
C LEU A 253 8.41 -1.75 -8.02
N GLU A 254 9.04 -2.84 -8.45
CA GLU A 254 9.57 -3.89 -7.58
C GLU A 254 10.86 -3.47 -6.88
N ILE A 255 11.54 -2.45 -7.38
CA ILE A 255 12.68 -1.81 -6.71
C ILE A 255 12.31 -1.11 -5.39
N LEU A 256 11.04 -0.73 -5.22
CA LEU A 256 10.59 -0.06 -4.00
C LEU A 256 10.51 -1.06 -2.84
N PRO A 257 11.16 -0.77 -1.70
CA PRO A 257 10.94 -1.54 -0.48
C PRO A 257 9.45 -1.53 -0.10
N PRO A 258 8.98 -2.54 0.65
CA PRO A 258 7.57 -2.66 1.05
C PRO A 258 7.00 -1.39 1.67
N ALA A 259 7.77 -0.74 2.54
CA ALA A 259 7.39 0.51 3.19
C ALA A 259 7.17 1.65 2.17
N GLU A 260 8.09 1.87 1.24
CA GLU A 260 7.96 2.90 0.21
C GLU A 260 6.83 2.58 -0.77
N ARG A 261 6.75 1.32 -1.21
CA ARG A 261 5.71 0.85 -2.13
C ARG A 261 4.32 0.94 -1.53
N SER A 262 4.18 0.75 -0.22
CA SER A 262 2.88 0.86 0.48
C SER A 262 2.30 2.28 0.48
N ARG A 263 3.14 3.30 0.33
CA ARG A 263 2.74 4.72 0.26
C ARG A 263 2.20 5.09 -1.13
N GLY A 264 2.65 4.38 -2.18
CA GLY A 264 2.20 4.57 -3.56
C GLY A 264 0.78 4.10 -3.81
N ARG A 265 0.18 4.50 -4.94
CA ARG A 265 -1.16 4.05 -5.38
C ARG A 265 -1.17 2.68 -6.03
N PHE A 266 -0.16 2.40 -6.85
CA PHE A 266 -0.01 1.13 -7.55
C PHE A 266 1.00 0.28 -6.80
N GLN A 267 0.63 -0.96 -6.48
CA GLN A 267 1.48 -1.84 -5.68
C GLN A 267 1.63 -3.24 -6.29
N LEU A 268 1.05 -3.53 -7.44
CA LEU A 268 1.18 -4.83 -8.11
C LEU A 268 1.37 -4.65 -9.60
N TYR A 269 2.22 -5.49 -10.21
CA TYR A 269 2.11 -5.78 -11.63
C TYR A 269 0.86 -6.63 -11.90
N ARG A 270 0.13 -6.29 -12.96
CA ARG A 270 -1.09 -6.98 -13.40
C ARG A 270 -0.83 -8.42 -13.81
N SER A 271 0.37 -8.72 -14.31
CA SER A 271 0.82 -10.09 -14.61
C SER A 271 0.66 -11.03 -13.42
N VAL A 272 0.82 -10.53 -12.18
CA VAL A 272 0.60 -11.32 -10.96
C VAL A 272 -0.86 -11.77 -10.83
N LEU A 273 -1.81 -10.88 -11.14
CA LEU A 273 -3.24 -11.22 -11.11
C LEU A 273 -3.63 -12.15 -12.26
N ALA A 274 -3.04 -11.95 -13.43
CA ALA A 274 -3.27 -12.79 -14.60
C ALA A 274 -2.78 -14.23 -14.36
N GLN A 275 -1.59 -14.39 -13.77
CA GLN A 275 -1.04 -15.67 -13.34
C GLN A 275 -1.97 -16.39 -12.36
N LEU A 276 -2.52 -15.68 -11.36
CA LEU A 276 -3.49 -16.24 -10.41
C LEU A 276 -4.77 -16.71 -11.08
N ALA A 277 -5.25 -15.97 -12.08
CA ALA A 277 -6.46 -16.30 -12.83
C ALA A 277 -6.23 -17.35 -13.93
N GLY A 278 -4.97 -17.75 -14.20
CA GLY A 278 -4.64 -18.60 -15.35
C GLY A 278 -4.91 -17.91 -16.70
N THR A 279 -4.72 -16.60 -16.76
CA THR A 279 -4.97 -15.75 -17.94
C THR A 279 -3.74 -14.91 -18.26
N GLU A 280 -3.72 -14.29 -19.43
CA GLU A 280 -2.71 -13.30 -19.81
C GLU A 280 -3.32 -11.88 -19.79
N PRO A 281 -2.60 -10.83 -19.34
CA PRO A 281 -3.08 -9.46 -19.41
C PRO A 281 -3.28 -9.02 -20.86
N GLY A 282 -4.36 -8.27 -21.14
CA GLY A 282 -4.55 -7.66 -22.45
C GLY A 282 -3.49 -6.58 -22.75
N PRO A 283 -3.05 -6.42 -24.01
CA PRO A 283 -1.97 -5.49 -24.37
C PRO A 283 -2.31 -4.00 -24.20
N ALA A 284 -3.59 -3.66 -24.04
CA ALA A 284 -4.06 -2.29 -23.83
C ALA A 284 -4.27 -1.94 -22.33
N GLU A 285 -4.05 -2.88 -21.42
CA GLU A 285 -4.25 -2.65 -19.99
C GLU A 285 -2.99 -2.08 -19.33
N ARG A 286 -3.18 -1.16 -18.37
CA ARG A 286 -2.06 -0.63 -17.57
C ARG A 286 -1.30 -1.78 -16.90
N PRO A 287 0.04 -1.81 -16.96
CA PRO A 287 0.84 -2.91 -16.44
C PRO A 287 0.76 -3.06 -14.92
N VAL A 288 0.36 -2.01 -14.20
CA VAL A 288 0.24 -2.01 -12.73
C VAL A 288 -1.19 -1.73 -12.25
N VAL A 289 -1.50 -2.21 -11.06
CA VAL A 289 -2.80 -2.04 -10.39
C VAL A 289 -2.63 -1.77 -8.89
N PRO A 290 -3.63 -1.14 -8.24
CA PRO A 290 -3.69 -1.11 -6.79
C PRO A 290 -3.86 -2.52 -6.21
N LEU A 291 -3.24 -2.79 -5.07
CA LEU A 291 -3.45 -4.01 -4.31
C LEU A 291 -4.87 -4.02 -3.71
N PHE A 292 -5.27 -2.91 -3.07
CA PHE A 292 -6.62 -2.75 -2.53
C PHE A 292 -7.65 -2.65 -3.67
N GLY A 293 -8.70 -3.47 -3.58
CA GLY A 293 -9.68 -3.67 -4.64
C GLY A 293 -9.34 -4.80 -5.61
N SER A 294 -8.18 -5.45 -5.49
CA SER A 294 -7.85 -6.67 -6.24
C SER A 294 -8.35 -7.92 -5.52
N VAL A 295 -8.28 -9.08 -6.18
CA VAL A 295 -8.56 -10.38 -5.54
C VAL A 295 -7.61 -10.72 -4.38
N LEU A 296 -6.45 -10.06 -4.30
CA LEU A 296 -5.45 -10.24 -3.26
C LEU A 296 -5.65 -9.33 -2.05
N PHE A 297 -6.45 -8.27 -2.18
CA PHE A 297 -6.91 -7.44 -1.06
C PHE A 297 -8.23 -6.77 -1.47
N PRO A 298 -9.37 -7.46 -1.29
CA PRO A 298 -10.67 -6.97 -1.75
C PRO A 298 -11.03 -5.61 -1.14
N ALA A 299 -11.82 -4.80 -1.86
CA ALA A 299 -12.30 -3.50 -1.39
C ALA A 299 -13.43 -3.64 -0.34
N ARG A 300 -13.13 -4.32 0.77
CA ARG A 300 -14.08 -4.71 1.82
C ARG A 300 -13.54 -4.32 3.18
N LEU A 301 -14.45 -3.93 4.07
CA LEU A 301 -14.12 -3.66 5.47
C LEU A 301 -15.03 -4.48 6.38
N TRP A 302 -14.42 -5.22 7.30
CA TRP A 302 -15.14 -5.89 8.38
C TRP A 302 -15.13 -5.03 9.64
N ILE A 303 -16.23 -5.01 10.36
CA ILE A 303 -16.38 -4.21 11.58
C ILE A 303 -17.01 -5.08 12.67
N TYR A 304 -16.26 -5.36 13.73
CA TYR A 304 -16.78 -6.00 14.94
C TYR A 304 -17.40 -4.93 15.85
N THR A 305 -18.72 -4.98 16.01
CA THR A 305 -19.47 -4.06 16.89
C THR A 305 -19.25 -4.36 18.36
N ASN A 306 -19.18 -5.65 18.70
CA ASN A 306 -19.05 -6.15 20.06
C ASN A 306 -18.52 -7.59 20.11
N PHE A 307 -18.20 -8.09 21.30
CA PHE A 307 -17.66 -9.46 21.51
C PHE A 307 -18.51 -10.35 22.43
N ASP A 308 -19.46 -9.79 23.18
CA ASP A 308 -20.41 -10.58 23.94
C ASP A 308 -21.45 -11.25 23.02
N CYS A 309 -21.81 -12.49 23.32
CA CYS A 309 -22.75 -13.28 22.53
C CYS A 309 -23.72 -14.04 23.43
N ASN A 310 -24.93 -14.32 22.97
CA ASN A 310 -25.86 -15.21 23.67
C ASN A 310 -25.56 -16.70 23.45
N LEU A 311 -24.59 -17.04 22.61
CA LEU A 311 -24.12 -18.40 22.30
C LEU A 311 -22.64 -18.55 22.66
N ALA A 312 -22.16 -19.78 22.85
CA ALA A 312 -20.75 -20.11 23.06
C ALA A 312 -20.33 -21.20 22.06
N CYS A 313 -20.22 -20.82 20.78
CA CYS A 313 -20.06 -21.78 19.69
C CYS A 313 -18.70 -22.51 19.78
N GLY A 314 -18.70 -23.82 19.47
CA GLY A 314 -17.49 -24.67 19.53
C GLY A 314 -16.37 -24.22 18.60
N TYR A 315 -16.68 -23.49 17.52
CA TYR A 315 -15.72 -23.02 16.53
C TYR A 315 -15.62 -21.48 16.43
N CYS A 316 -16.12 -20.73 17.41
CA CYS A 316 -16.10 -19.27 17.35
C CYS A 316 -14.66 -18.75 17.14
N SER A 317 -14.41 -18.06 16.02
CA SER A 317 -13.07 -17.62 15.61
C SER A 317 -12.48 -16.50 16.47
N VAL A 318 -13.30 -15.86 17.31
CA VAL A 318 -12.91 -14.80 18.26
C VAL A 318 -13.31 -15.13 19.70
N ALA A 319 -13.67 -16.39 19.97
CA ALA A 319 -14.05 -16.90 21.29
C ALA A 319 -15.19 -16.12 22.01
N SER A 320 -16.10 -15.49 21.25
CA SER A 320 -17.28 -14.82 21.80
C SER A 320 -18.18 -15.77 22.58
N SER A 321 -18.70 -15.28 23.70
CA SER A 321 -19.59 -16.06 24.58
C SER A 321 -20.39 -15.14 25.51
N PRO A 322 -21.37 -15.66 26.28
CA PRO A 322 -22.07 -14.86 27.30
C PRO A 322 -21.15 -14.39 28.43
N ARG A 323 -19.95 -14.99 28.55
CA ARG A 323 -18.94 -14.68 29.55
C ARG A 323 -17.77 -13.88 28.97
N ALA A 324 -17.76 -13.62 27.66
CA ALA A 324 -16.74 -12.79 27.05
C ALA A 324 -16.79 -11.37 27.63
N GLU A 325 -15.63 -10.74 27.72
CA GLU A 325 -15.54 -9.35 28.14
C GLU A 325 -16.36 -8.46 27.20
N ARG A 326 -17.17 -7.57 27.79
CA ARG A 326 -17.99 -6.63 27.03
C ARG A 326 -17.13 -5.51 26.48
N ARG A 327 -16.71 -5.68 25.23
CA ARG A 327 -16.00 -4.68 24.44
C ARG A 327 -16.91 -4.25 23.31
N ARG A 328 -17.05 -2.93 23.10
CA ARG A 328 -17.96 -2.33 22.13
C ARG A 328 -17.23 -1.27 21.33
N LEU A 329 -17.55 -1.18 20.05
CA LEU A 329 -17.01 -0.16 19.16
C LEU A 329 -17.66 1.20 19.39
N GLY A 330 -18.98 1.22 19.62
CA GLY A 330 -19.78 2.43 19.81
C GLY A 330 -20.16 3.13 18.49
N LEU A 331 -21.29 3.82 18.52
CA LEU A 331 -21.88 4.45 17.33
C LEU A 331 -20.96 5.51 16.70
N GLU A 332 -20.36 6.37 17.51
CA GLU A 332 -19.47 7.44 17.03
C GLU A 332 -18.32 6.88 16.19
N ARG A 333 -17.57 5.91 16.73
CA ARG A 333 -16.46 5.27 16.00
C ARG A 333 -16.95 4.51 14.78
N PHE A 334 -18.09 3.83 14.87
CA PHE A 334 -18.67 3.13 13.73
C PHE A 334 -18.99 4.09 12.57
N THR A 335 -19.66 5.22 12.84
CA THR A 335 -20.00 6.22 11.81
C THR A 335 -18.75 6.83 11.17
N ALA A 336 -17.73 7.15 11.97
CA ALA A 336 -16.44 7.63 11.46
C ALA A 336 -15.77 6.58 10.55
N LEU A 337 -15.78 5.30 10.92
CA LEU A 337 -15.22 4.22 10.09
C LEU A 337 -15.98 4.05 8.77
N VAL A 338 -17.29 4.24 8.76
CA VAL A 338 -18.09 4.20 7.52
C VAL A 338 -17.72 5.38 6.61
N ASP A 339 -17.57 6.59 7.15
CA ASP A 339 -17.16 7.76 6.36
C ASP A 339 -15.75 7.56 5.78
N GLU A 340 -14.80 7.11 6.61
CA GLU A 340 -13.46 6.73 6.16
C GLU A 340 -13.49 5.64 5.07
N ALA A 341 -14.38 4.65 5.19
CA ALA A 341 -14.55 3.57 4.22
C ALA A 341 -15.06 4.08 2.86
N VAL A 342 -16.05 4.99 2.86
CA VAL A 342 -16.55 5.65 1.65
C VAL A 342 -15.43 6.40 0.96
N ASP A 343 -14.69 7.24 1.69
CA ASP A 343 -13.58 8.04 1.15
C ASP A 343 -12.44 7.16 0.60
N ALA A 344 -12.22 5.99 1.22
CA ALA A 344 -11.20 5.04 0.80
C ALA A 344 -11.59 4.16 -0.41
N GLY A 345 -12.85 4.26 -0.88
CA GLY A 345 -13.36 3.45 -1.98
C GLY A 345 -13.67 2.00 -1.60
N VAL A 346 -14.06 1.74 -0.35
CA VAL A 346 -14.63 0.45 0.08
C VAL A 346 -15.94 0.23 -0.67
N ALA A 347 -16.13 -0.97 -1.21
CA ALA A 347 -17.35 -1.34 -1.94
C ALA A 347 -18.44 -1.89 -1.01
N GLU A 348 -18.06 -2.65 0.02
CA GLU A 348 -19.00 -3.26 0.97
C GLU A 348 -18.43 -3.37 2.39
N VAL A 349 -19.33 -3.30 3.38
CA VAL A 349 -19.01 -3.42 4.81
C VAL A 349 -19.71 -4.62 5.42
N TYR A 350 -18.92 -5.44 6.11
CA TYR A 350 -19.41 -6.57 6.89
C TYR A 350 -19.49 -6.18 8.36
N VAL A 351 -20.71 -6.02 8.88
CA VAL A 351 -20.96 -5.74 10.29
C VAL A 351 -21.15 -7.05 11.03
N THR A 352 -20.30 -7.33 12.00
CA THR A 352 -20.29 -8.59 12.75
C THR A 352 -19.98 -8.31 14.22
N GLY A 353 -19.89 -9.37 15.03
CA GLY A 353 -19.61 -9.28 16.45
C GLY A 353 -19.74 -10.65 17.11
N GLY A 354 -19.83 -10.66 18.44
CA GLY A 354 -20.30 -11.84 19.17
C GLY A 354 -21.74 -12.16 18.78
N GLU A 355 -22.69 -11.36 19.26
CA GLU A 355 -24.00 -11.21 18.62
C GLU A 355 -24.27 -9.71 18.46
N PRO A 356 -24.31 -9.18 17.21
CA PRO A 356 -24.50 -7.75 17.00
C PRO A 356 -25.75 -7.19 17.65
N PHE A 357 -26.86 -7.94 17.72
CA PHE A 357 -28.11 -7.43 18.33
C PHE A 357 -28.04 -7.28 19.87
N LEU A 358 -26.88 -7.56 20.48
CA LEU A 358 -26.56 -7.16 21.86
C LEU A 358 -25.98 -5.74 21.95
N GLU A 359 -25.50 -5.17 20.84
CA GLU A 359 -25.10 -3.77 20.72
C GLU A 359 -26.36 -2.88 20.66
N PRO A 360 -26.60 -2.00 21.65
CA PRO A 360 -27.80 -1.16 21.71
C PRO A 360 -27.97 -0.26 20.50
N ASP A 361 -26.87 0.22 19.92
CA ASP A 361 -26.89 1.18 18.82
C ASP A 361 -26.85 0.50 17.45
N LEU A 362 -26.93 -0.84 17.37
CA LEU A 362 -26.77 -1.59 16.11
C LEU A 362 -27.74 -1.09 15.03
N ILE A 363 -28.99 -0.83 15.36
CA ILE A 363 -29.99 -0.41 14.37
C ILE A 363 -29.60 0.92 13.75
N ASP A 364 -29.10 1.86 14.55
CA ASP A 364 -28.64 3.16 14.06
C ASP A 364 -27.34 3.02 13.25
N MET A 365 -26.42 2.14 13.67
CA MET A 365 -25.23 1.78 12.90
C MET A 365 -25.60 1.22 11.52
N LEU A 366 -26.51 0.25 11.47
CA LEU A 366 -26.94 -0.38 10.22
C LEU A 366 -27.65 0.64 9.32
N LEU A 367 -28.54 1.47 9.85
CA LEU A 367 -29.18 2.56 9.09
C LEU A 367 -28.14 3.48 8.46
N TYR A 368 -27.17 3.93 9.25
CA TYR A 368 -26.12 4.84 8.79
C TYR A 368 -25.27 4.24 7.65
N ALA A 369 -24.76 3.03 7.84
CA ALA A 369 -23.86 2.38 6.89
C ALA A 369 -24.53 2.09 5.55
N SER A 370 -25.74 1.57 5.59
CA SER A 370 -26.45 1.09 4.38
C SER A 370 -27.15 2.18 3.57
N GLU A 371 -27.12 3.43 4.04
CA GLU A 371 -27.40 4.60 3.20
C GLU A 371 -26.20 4.96 2.29
N ARG A 372 -25.02 4.43 2.58
CA ARG A 372 -23.74 4.86 1.97
C ARG A 372 -23.02 3.72 1.24
N LEU A 373 -23.16 2.49 1.74
CA LEU A 373 -22.44 1.31 1.26
C LEU A 373 -23.37 0.08 1.23
N GLU A 374 -22.99 -0.94 0.47
CA GLU A 374 -23.59 -2.26 0.63
C GLU A 374 -23.18 -2.85 1.99
N VAL A 375 -24.14 -3.33 2.76
CA VAL A 375 -23.92 -3.83 4.12
C VAL A 375 -24.37 -5.26 4.26
N VAL A 376 -23.52 -6.10 4.85
CA VAL A 376 -23.88 -7.44 5.31
C VAL A 376 -23.75 -7.51 6.83
N CYS A 377 -24.85 -7.71 7.54
CA CYS A 377 -24.85 -7.89 9.00
C CYS A 377 -24.90 -9.38 9.35
N LEU A 378 -23.84 -9.90 9.99
CA LEU A 378 -23.75 -11.28 10.43
C LEU A 378 -24.33 -11.42 11.84
N THR A 379 -25.39 -12.19 11.99
CA THR A 379 -26.14 -12.32 13.25
C THR A 379 -26.71 -13.72 13.39
N ASN A 380 -26.85 -14.24 14.60
CA ASN A 380 -27.51 -15.52 14.82
C ASN A 380 -29.04 -15.47 14.60
N GLY A 381 -29.65 -14.29 14.47
CA GLY A 381 -31.07 -14.12 14.16
C GLY A 381 -32.03 -14.45 15.30
N MET A 382 -31.53 -14.87 16.46
CA MET A 382 -32.35 -15.42 17.55
C MET A 382 -32.95 -14.34 18.47
N LEU A 383 -32.45 -13.11 18.34
CA LEU A 383 -32.82 -11.99 19.21
C LEU A 383 -33.93 -11.10 18.64
N TYR A 384 -34.55 -11.49 17.52
CA TYR A 384 -35.64 -10.75 16.86
C TYR A 384 -36.98 -10.89 17.59
N ARG A 385 -37.01 -10.52 18.88
CA ARG A 385 -38.17 -10.67 19.77
C ARG A 385 -38.33 -9.43 20.66
N GLY A 386 -39.55 -9.21 21.13
CA GLY A 386 -39.88 -8.09 22.02
C GLY A 386 -39.46 -6.74 21.43
N ARG A 387 -38.81 -5.90 22.22
CA ARG A 387 -38.33 -4.57 21.79
C ARG A 387 -37.39 -4.64 20.58
N ARG A 388 -36.50 -5.64 20.51
CA ARG A 388 -35.55 -5.76 19.39
C ARG A 388 -36.25 -6.03 18.05
N ARG A 389 -37.37 -6.77 18.06
CA ARG A 389 -38.20 -6.96 16.87
C ARG A 389 -38.80 -5.63 16.39
N GLN A 390 -39.31 -4.82 17.32
CA GLN A 390 -39.87 -3.51 17.00
C GLN A 390 -38.80 -2.57 16.42
N GLU A 391 -37.59 -2.56 16.98
CA GLU A 391 -36.49 -1.76 16.42
C GLU A 391 -36.03 -2.29 15.05
N LEU A 392 -36.02 -3.62 14.83
CA LEU A 392 -35.68 -4.23 13.55
C LEU A 392 -36.62 -3.77 12.41
N GLU A 393 -37.88 -3.46 12.71
CA GLU A 393 -38.85 -2.96 11.72
C GLU A 393 -38.40 -1.62 11.09
N ARG A 394 -37.55 -0.85 11.75
CA ARG A 394 -36.94 0.38 11.19
C ARG A 394 -36.04 0.10 10.00
N LEU A 395 -35.55 -1.13 9.85
CA LEU A 395 -34.71 -1.56 8.73
C LEU A 395 -35.52 -2.10 7.53
N ALA A 396 -36.84 -2.22 7.65
CA ALA A 396 -37.68 -2.89 6.66
C ALA A 396 -37.55 -2.30 5.25
N GLY A 397 -37.56 -3.16 4.23
CA GLY A 397 -37.55 -2.79 2.82
C GLY A 397 -36.25 -2.15 2.31
N ARG A 398 -35.10 -2.45 2.95
CA ARG A 398 -33.81 -1.86 2.59
C ARG A 398 -32.94 -2.85 1.80
N PRO A 399 -32.83 -2.69 0.46
CA PRO A 399 -32.13 -3.67 -0.39
C PRO A 399 -30.60 -3.65 -0.23
N GLY A 400 -30.00 -2.54 0.17
CA GLY A 400 -28.55 -2.42 0.44
C GLY A 400 -28.11 -2.97 1.80
N LEU A 401 -29.00 -3.66 2.53
CA LEU A 401 -28.72 -4.29 3.82
C LEU A 401 -29.12 -5.77 3.78
N THR A 402 -28.12 -6.64 3.74
CA THR A 402 -28.31 -8.09 3.84
C THR A 402 -28.13 -8.57 5.26
N LEU A 403 -29.07 -9.35 5.79
CA LEU A 403 -28.88 -10.08 7.04
C LEU A 403 -28.34 -11.48 6.73
N GLN A 404 -27.16 -11.80 7.27
CA GLN A 404 -26.56 -13.13 7.13
C GLN A 404 -26.71 -13.90 8.44
N THR A 405 -27.49 -14.98 8.42
CA THR A 405 -27.67 -15.89 9.57
C THR A 405 -26.95 -17.21 9.34
N SER A 406 -26.44 -17.83 10.40
CA SER A 406 -25.78 -19.14 10.26
C SER A 406 -26.72 -20.30 10.56
N LEU A 407 -26.73 -21.31 9.69
CA LEU A 407 -27.36 -22.62 9.90
C LEU A 407 -26.36 -23.69 9.44
N ASP A 408 -26.04 -24.64 10.32
CA ASP A 408 -24.88 -25.55 10.11
C ASP A 408 -25.34 -26.95 9.74
N GLY A 409 -26.13 -27.04 8.67
CA GLY A 409 -26.75 -28.29 8.23
C GLY A 409 -28.01 -28.63 9.02
N THR A 410 -28.13 -29.88 9.45
CA THR A 410 -29.28 -30.38 10.22
C THR A 410 -29.40 -29.75 11.61
N GLU A 411 -30.61 -29.80 12.20
CA GLU A 411 -30.85 -29.35 13.58
C GLU A 411 -29.86 -29.97 14.57
N ALA A 412 -29.65 -31.29 14.48
CA ALA A 412 -28.73 -31.99 15.37
C ALA A 412 -27.28 -31.49 15.24
N ALA A 413 -26.79 -31.28 14.01
CA ALA A 413 -25.43 -30.81 13.77
C ALA A 413 -25.23 -29.35 14.22
N HIS A 414 -26.20 -28.48 13.93
CA HIS A 414 -26.17 -27.08 14.33
C HIS A 414 -26.24 -26.91 15.85
N ASP A 415 -27.19 -27.58 16.50
CA ASP A 415 -27.35 -27.50 17.95
C ASP A 415 -26.15 -28.07 18.71
N ALA A 416 -25.46 -29.07 18.15
CA ALA A 416 -24.24 -29.60 18.71
C ALA A 416 -23.11 -28.55 18.80
N GLN A 417 -23.06 -27.62 17.84
CA GLN A 417 -22.03 -26.59 17.79
C GLN A 417 -22.45 -25.27 18.45
N ARG A 418 -23.72 -24.90 18.33
CA ARG A 418 -24.24 -23.57 18.71
C ARG A 418 -25.16 -23.59 19.93
N GLY A 419 -25.55 -24.78 20.40
CA GLY A 419 -26.36 -24.99 21.59
C GLY A 419 -27.80 -25.39 21.27
N ARG A 420 -28.43 -26.11 22.19
CA ARG A 420 -29.77 -26.68 21.99
C ARG A 420 -30.85 -25.63 21.64
N GLY A 421 -31.69 -25.98 20.68
CA GLY A 421 -32.76 -25.16 20.13
C GLY A 421 -32.26 -23.89 19.43
N SER A 422 -31.00 -23.82 19.02
CA SER A 422 -30.47 -22.66 18.28
C SER A 422 -30.91 -22.72 16.82
N TRP A 423 -30.98 -23.93 16.24
CA TRP A 423 -31.37 -24.12 14.85
C TRP A 423 -32.78 -23.57 14.56
N THR A 424 -33.77 -23.97 15.35
CA THR A 424 -35.16 -23.51 15.20
C THR A 424 -35.27 -21.99 15.32
N ARG A 425 -34.55 -21.41 16.30
CA ARG A 425 -34.59 -19.95 16.54
C ARG A 425 -33.89 -19.16 15.44
N ALA A 426 -32.82 -19.69 14.87
CA ALA A 426 -32.14 -19.08 13.73
C ALA A 426 -33.03 -19.12 12.47
N LEU A 427 -33.72 -20.23 12.24
CA LEU A 427 -34.67 -20.38 11.12
C LEU A 427 -35.89 -19.43 11.26
N GLU A 428 -36.47 -19.33 12.46
CA GLU A 428 -37.49 -18.30 12.76
C GLU A 428 -36.97 -16.88 12.49
N GLY A 429 -35.69 -16.62 12.79
CA GLY A 429 -35.03 -15.35 12.54
C GLY A 429 -34.93 -15.02 11.06
N VAL A 430 -34.60 -16.02 10.23
CA VAL A 430 -34.60 -15.92 8.76
C VAL A 430 -35.98 -15.53 8.25
N ASP A 431 -37.03 -16.22 8.69
CA ASP A 431 -38.41 -15.93 8.27
C ASP A 431 -38.84 -14.51 8.68
N VAL A 432 -38.46 -14.08 9.89
CA VAL A 432 -38.67 -12.73 10.39
C VAL A 432 -38.03 -11.66 9.51
N ALA A 433 -36.76 -11.85 9.14
CA ALA A 433 -36.02 -10.90 8.31
C ALA A 433 -36.63 -10.79 6.90
N ARG A 434 -36.98 -11.94 6.29
CA ARG A 434 -37.65 -11.98 4.99
C ARG A 434 -39.01 -11.31 5.01
N ALA A 435 -39.80 -11.52 6.06
CA ALA A 435 -41.11 -10.88 6.22
C ALA A 435 -41.02 -9.34 6.32
N LEU A 436 -39.85 -8.79 6.67
CA LEU A 436 -39.56 -7.35 6.66
C LEU A 436 -39.05 -6.85 5.30
N GLY A 437 -38.97 -7.71 4.29
CA GLY A 437 -38.45 -7.37 2.96
C GLY A 437 -36.94 -7.13 2.94
N LEU A 438 -36.20 -7.66 3.91
CA LEU A 438 -34.74 -7.60 3.93
C LEU A 438 -34.14 -8.77 3.11
N PRO A 439 -33.11 -8.52 2.29
CA PRO A 439 -32.28 -9.58 1.74
C PRO A 439 -31.70 -10.46 2.86
N VAL A 440 -31.75 -11.78 2.67
CA VAL A 440 -31.19 -12.74 3.62
C VAL A 440 -30.18 -13.64 2.91
N ARG A 441 -29.04 -13.86 3.57
CA ARG A 441 -28.07 -14.90 3.23
C ARG A 441 -27.98 -15.88 4.39
N VAL A 442 -27.64 -17.14 4.08
CA VAL A 442 -27.39 -18.14 5.12
C VAL A 442 -25.98 -18.69 4.98
N GLY A 443 -25.20 -18.65 6.07
CA GLY A 443 -23.88 -19.25 6.12
C GLY A 443 -23.89 -20.60 6.85
N MET A 444 -23.13 -21.56 6.35
CA MET A 444 -22.83 -22.83 7.00
C MET A 444 -21.32 -22.91 7.21
N THR A 445 -20.89 -23.14 8.45
CA THR A 445 -19.52 -23.57 8.70
C THR A 445 -19.47 -25.10 8.56
N GLU A 446 -18.72 -25.57 7.59
CA GLU A 446 -18.50 -26.99 7.37
C GLU A 446 -17.56 -27.57 8.43
N THR A 447 -18.01 -28.62 9.09
CA THR A 447 -17.36 -29.36 10.15
C THR A 447 -17.52 -30.85 9.86
N THR A 448 -16.80 -31.70 10.58
CA THR A 448 -16.97 -33.16 10.48
C THR A 448 -18.38 -33.64 10.82
N ALA A 449 -19.20 -32.84 11.52
CA ALA A 449 -20.57 -33.19 11.89
C ALA A 449 -21.61 -32.89 10.80
N ASN A 450 -21.28 -32.05 9.81
CA ASN A 450 -22.21 -31.60 8.77
C ASN A 450 -21.62 -31.61 7.35
N GLU A 451 -20.45 -32.23 7.17
CA GLU A 451 -19.82 -32.41 5.86
C GLU A 451 -20.82 -33.01 4.85
N GLY A 452 -20.88 -32.40 3.66
CA GLY A 452 -21.81 -32.82 2.61
C GLY A 452 -23.28 -32.45 2.83
N GLN A 453 -23.64 -31.75 3.91
CA GLN A 453 -25.03 -31.31 4.17
C GLN A 453 -25.39 -29.99 3.46
N GLY A 454 -24.46 -29.38 2.71
CA GLY A 454 -24.67 -28.09 2.05
C GLY A 454 -25.84 -28.07 1.07
N ASP A 455 -25.96 -29.07 0.19
CA ASP A 455 -27.03 -29.13 -0.82
C ASP A 455 -28.41 -29.39 -0.20
N ALA A 456 -28.45 -30.21 0.85
CA ALA A 456 -29.66 -30.44 1.63
C ALA A 456 -30.13 -29.15 2.33
N LEU A 457 -29.18 -28.38 2.88
CA LEU A 457 -29.47 -27.08 3.49
C LEU A 457 -29.99 -26.07 2.44
N ARG A 458 -29.38 -26.00 1.25
CA ARG A 458 -29.86 -25.16 0.14
C ARG A 458 -31.30 -25.49 -0.24
N THR A 459 -31.63 -26.77 -0.32
CA THR A 459 -32.99 -27.24 -0.65
C THR A 459 -33.99 -26.83 0.43
N LEU A 460 -33.67 -27.08 1.70
CA LEU A 460 -34.51 -26.66 2.82
C LEU A 460 -34.78 -25.15 2.82
N LEU A 461 -33.72 -24.36 2.60
CA LEU A 461 -33.81 -22.90 2.63
C LEU A 461 -34.58 -22.32 1.45
N ALA A 462 -34.63 -23.02 0.31
CA ALA A 462 -35.49 -22.65 -0.82
C ALA A 462 -36.98 -22.69 -0.44
N ASP A 463 -37.41 -23.65 0.40
CA ASP A 463 -38.78 -23.70 0.93
C ASP A 463 -39.08 -22.53 1.88
N HIS A 464 -38.04 -22.01 2.54
CA HIS A 464 -38.06 -20.76 3.30
C HIS A 464 -37.79 -19.52 2.43
N GLY A 465 -37.77 -19.67 1.11
CA GLY A 465 -37.61 -18.61 0.11
C GLY A 465 -36.27 -17.86 0.15
N VAL A 466 -35.23 -18.52 0.66
CA VAL A 466 -33.83 -18.12 0.47
C VAL A 466 -33.29 -18.90 -0.72
N ALA A 467 -32.88 -18.19 -1.76
CA ALA A 467 -32.44 -18.83 -2.99
C ALA A 467 -31.09 -19.57 -2.78
N PRO A 468 -30.83 -20.68 -3.49
CA PRO A 468 -29.63 -21.49 -3.27
C PRO A 468 -28.32 -20.72 -3.33
N GLU A 469 -28.23 -19.65 -4.13
CA GLU A 469 -27.03 -18.82 -4.33
C GLU A 469 -26.78 -17.90 -3.12
N GLN A 470 -27.80 -17.65 -2.31
CA GLN A 470 -27.71 -16.89 -1.06
C GLN A 470 -27.21 -17.75 0.12
N VAL A 471 -26.95 -19.04 -0.12
CA VAL A 471 -26.40 -19.97 0.86
C VAL A 471 -24.90 -20.12 0.64
N ALA A 472 -24.10 -19.91 1.67
CA ALA A 472 -22.66 -20.00 1.64
C ALA A 472 -22.17 -21.15 2.51
N VAL A 473 -21.38 -22.05 1.96
CA VAL A 473 -20.68 -23.08 2.74
C VAL A 473 -19.22 -22.67 2.86
N ARG A 474 -18.73 -22.56 4.09
CA ARG A 474 -17.37 -22.11 4.39
C ARG A 474 -16.65 -23.19 5.17
N PRO A 475 -15.38 -23.49 4.85
CA PRO A 475 -14.61 -24.44 5.63
C PRO A 475 -14.38 -23.93 7.06
N LEU A 476 -14.21 -24.85 8.00
CA LEU A 476 -13.81 -24.53 9.37
C LEU A 476 -12.44 -23.81 9.38
N VAL A 477 -12.29 -22.83 10.28
CA VAL A 477 -11.02 -22.12 10.50
C VAL A 477 -10.40 -22.57 11.81
N ALA A 478 -9.09 -22.80 11.80
CA ALA A 478 -8.29 -23.12 12.97
C ALA A 478 -7.93 -21.84 13.78
N ARG A 479 -8.96 -21.18 14.34
CA ARG A 479 -8.83 -19.96 15.17
C ARG A 479 -9.83 -19.97 16.33
N GLY A 480 -9.53 -19.18 17.36
CA GLY A 480 -10.39 -19.01 18.53
C GLY A 480 -10.64 -20.34 19.26
N ASN A 481 -11.88 -20.81 19.26
CA ASN A 481 -12.26 -22.05 19.94
C ASN A 481 -11.92 -23.33 19.17
N SER A 482 -11.55 -23.24 17.87
CA SER A 482 -11.17 -24.40 17.06
C SER A 482 -9.67 -24.44 16.80
N GLY A 483 -9.05 -25.58 17.09
CA GLY A 483 -7.69 -25.90 16.64
C GLY A 483 -7.64 -26.66 15.31
N ALA A 484 -8.79 -26.97 14.72
CA ALA A 484 -8.93 -27.71 13.46
C ALA A 484 -9.46 -26.80 12.34
N GLY A 485 -9.21 -27.18 11.09
CA GLY A 485 -9.65 -26.44 9.91
C GLY A 485 -8.50 -25.77 9.16
N ILE A 486 -8.84 -24.83 8.28
CA ILE A 486 -7.89 -24.05 7.49
C ILE A 486 -7.21 -23.03 8.40
N ALA A 487 -5.89 -22.94 8.30
CA ALA A 487 -5.12 -21.88 8.95
C ALA A 487 -5.34 -20.56 8.20
N VAL A 488 -5.72 -19.53 8.95
CA VAL A 488 -5.84 -18.15 8.44
C VAL A 488 -4.89 -17.31 9.26
N ASP A 489 -3.88 -16.73 8.61
CA ASP A 489 -2.82 -15.96 9.25
C ASP A 489 -2.25 -14.90 8.29
N GLN A 490 -1.40 -14.01 8.81
CA GLN A 490 -0.80 -12.96 7.99
C GLN A 490 0.15 -13.49 6.91
N GLU A 491 0.78 -14.66 7.12
CA GLU A 491 1.82 -15.20 6.23
C GLU A 491 1.23 -15.91 5.00
N GLY A 492 0.17 -16.70 5.20
CA GLY A 492 -0.37 -17.62 4.21
C GLY A 492 -1.69 -17.20 3.59
N THR A 493 -2.36 -16.15 4.09
CA THR A 493 -3.68 -15.74 3.59
C THR A 493 -3.81 -14.27 3.23
N VAL A 494 -4.66 -13.98 2.25
CA VAL A 494 -4.97 -12.61 1.83
C VAL A 494 -5.62 -11.81 2.97
N PRO A 495 -5.35 -10.50 3.06
CA PRO A 495 -6.00 -9.65 4.05
C PRO A 495 -7.48 -9.41 3.71
N GLU A 496 -8.31 -9.42 4.74
CA GLU A 496 -9.65 -8.86 4.76
C GLU A 496 -9.73 -7.91 5.97
N LEU A 497 -9.29 -6.67 5.74
CA LEU A 497 -9.04 -5.70 6.81
C LEU A 497 -10.27 -5.56 7.73
N THR A 498 -10.02 -5.68 9.03
CA THR A 498 -11.07 -5.72 10.05
C THR A 498 -10.82 -4.70 11.14
N ALA A 499 -11.82 -3.88 11.45
CA ALA A 499 -11.84 -2.99 12.61
C ALA A 499 -12.58 -3.66 13.78
N ALA A 500 -12.05 -3.51 14.99
CA ALA A 500 -12.70 -3.90 16.23
C ALA A 500 -12.34 -2.91 17.35
N ALA A 501 -12.99 -3.05 18.51
CA ALA A 501 -12.72 -2.20 19.68
C ALA A 501 -11.22 -2.19 20.10
N ASP A 502 -10.50 -3.29 19.85
CA ASP A 502 -9.10 -3.45 20.25
C ASP A 502 -8.10 -2.98 19.19
N GLY A 503 -8.56 -2.63 17.98
CA GLY A 503 -7.69 -2.21 16.89
C GLY A 503 -8.06 -2.75 15.51
N TRP A 504 -7.08 -2.73 14.63
CA TRP A 504 -7.15 -3.21 13.26
C TRP A 504 -6.54 -4.60 13.16
N PHE A 505 -7.19 -5.49 12.43
CA PHE A 505 -6.79 -6.88 12.26
C PHE A 505 -6.70 -7.25 10.78
N TRP A 506 -5.80 -8.17 10.47
CA TRP A 506 -5.55 -8.65 9.11
C TRP A 506 -6.78 -9.29 8.47
N HIS A 507 -7.61 -9.97 9.27
CA HIS A 507 -8.73 -10.78 8.80
C HIS A 507 -9.81 -10.89 9.88
N PRO A 508 -11.11 -11.03 9.54
CA PRO A 508 -12.20 -11.13 10.52
C PRO A 508 -12.16 -12.42 11.34
N ALA A 509 -11.61 -13.49 10.78
CA ALA A 509 -11.25 -14.69 11.53
C ALA A 509 -9.94 -14.45 12.27
N GLY A 510 -10.02 -14.26 13.60
CA GLY A 510 -8.89 -13.83 14.43
C GLY A 510 -8.88 -12.33 14.76
N ALA A 511 -10.00 -11.61 14.59
CA ALA A 511 -10.15 -10.21 14.98
C ALA A 511 -10.32 -10.04 16.51
N ASP A 512 -9.49 -10.69 17.30
CA ASP A 512 -9.49 -10.63 18.76
C ASP A 512 -8.07 -10.66 19.29
N ARG A 513 -7.69 -9.63 20.06
CA ARG A 513 -6.31 -9.47 20.54
C ARG A 513 -5.91 -10.56 21.53
N ALA A 514 -6.85 -11.08 22.32
CA ALA A 514 -6.55 -12.09 23.33
C ALA A 514 -6.26 -13.46 22.71
N THR A 515 -7.04 -13.85 21.71
CA THR A 515 -6.93 -15.18 21.07
C THR A 515 -6.10 -15.20 19.79
N SER A 516 -5.87 -14.05 19.15
CA SER A 516 -5.13 -13.94 17.88
C SER A 516 -4.29 -12.64 17.82
N PRO A 517 -3.35 -12.44 18.75
CA PRO A 517 -2.48 -11.25 18.76
C PRO A 517 -1.61 -11.15 17.49
N ASP A 518 -1.32 -12.28 16.87
CA ASP A 518 -0.61 -12.39 15.60
C ASP A 518 -1.38 -11.80 14.42
N MET A 519 -2.66 -11.44 14.57
CA MET A 519 -3.48 -10.83 13.51
C MET A 519 -3.56 -9.29 13.62
N LEU A 520 -3.00 -8.70 14.68
CA LEU A 520 -3.09 -7.26 14.93
C LEU A 520 -2.23 -6.46 13.95
N VAL A 521 -2.87 -5.57 13.18
CA VAL A 521 -2.24 -4.62 12.24
C VAL A 521 -1.85 -3.32 12.95
N GLY A 522 -2.68 -2.85 13.88
CA GLY A 522 -2.40 -1.65 14.66
C GLY A 522 -3.50 -1.30 15.65
N GLY A 523 -3.28 -0.23 16.43
CA GLY A 523 -4.21 0.19 17.49
C GLY A 523 -5.49 0.86 16.96
N PRO A 524 -6.54 0.96 17.79
CA PRO A 524 -7.86 1.47 17.39
C PRO A 524 -7.86 2.96 17.00
N GLU A 525 -6.85 3.71 17.43
CA GLU A 525 -6.63 5.12 17.12
C GLU A 525 -6.18 5.38 15.67
N LEU A 526 -5.71 4.35 14.96
CA LEU A 526 -5.27 4.52 13.59
C LEU A 526 -6.46 4.80 12.66
N PRO A 527 -6.32 5.75 11.72
CA PRO A 527 -7.29 5.88 10.64
C PRO A 527 -7.17 4.68 9.68
N LEU A 528 -8.25 4.39 8.96
CA LEU A 528 -8.35 3.33 7.97
C LEU A 528 -7.24 3.42 6.92
N THR A 529 -6.88 4.63 6.50
CA THR A 529 -5.81 4.87 5.52
C THR A 529 -4.46 4.33 5.98
N GLU A 530 -4.11 4.55 7.25
CA GLU A 530 -2.87 4.06 7.85
C GLU A 530 -2.94 2.56 8.14
N ALA A 531 -4.08 2.05 8.61
CA ALA A 531 -4.29 0.61 8.79
C ALA A 531 -4.13 -0.14 7.46
N ARG A 532 -4.73 0.38 6.37
CA ARG A 532 -4.58 -0.15 5.01
C ARG A 532 -3.13 -0.10 4.56
N ARG A 533 -2.43 1.02 4.76
CA ARG A 533 -1.00 1.16 4.39
C ARG A 533 -0.15 0.09 5.08
N ARG A 534 -0.33 -0.11 6.39
CA ARG A 534 0.38 -1.15 7.15
C ARG A 534 0.06 -2.56 6.67
N THR A 535 -1.19 -2.83 6.33
CA THR A 535 -1.59 -4.12 5.73
C THR A 535 -0.87 -4.34 4.39
N VAL A 536 -0.83 -3.34 3.52
CA VAL A 536 -0.12 -3.39 2.23
C VAL A 536 1.39 -3.61 2.45
N GLU A 537 2.00 -2.88 3.37
CA GLU A 537 3.43 -3.01 3.70
C GLU A 537 3.79 -4.42 4.19
N ARG A 538 2.97 -4.98 5.10
CA ARG A 538 3.16 -6.36 5.59
C ARG A 538 2.95 -7.39 4.49
N PHE A 539 1.91 -7.22 3.69
CA PHE A 539 1.65 -8.07 2.52
C PHE A 539 2.88 -8.11 1.61
N LEU A 540 3.44 -6.95 1.24
CA LEU A 540 4.60 -6.86 0.36
C LEU A 540 5.86 -7.45 1.00
N THR A 541 6.10 -7.18 2.29
CA THR A 541 7.25 -7.71 3.05
C THR A 541 7.27 -9.24 3.02
N LEU A 542 6.13 -9.88 3.27
CA LEU A 542 6.04 -11.34 3.30
C LEU A 542 6.34 -11.95 1.92
N ARG A 543 5.86 -11.31 0.86
CA ARG A 543 6.07 -11.78 -0.51
C ARG A 543 7.51 -11.64 -1.00
N GLN A 544 8.20 -10.59 -0.58
CA GLN A 544 9.63 -10.45 -0.86
C GLN A 544 10.48 -11.55 -0.21
N ARG A 545 9.99 -12.19 0.87
CA ARG A 545 10.74 -13.23 1.60
C ARG A 545 10.82 -14.56 0.85
N ASP A 546 9.72 -15.04 0.27
CA ASP A 546 9.65 -16.40 -0.30
C ASP A 546 9.00 -16.51 -1.69
N GLY A 547 8.51 -15.40 -2.25
CA GLY A 547 7.88 -15.36 -3.58
C GLY A 547 6.55 -16.09 -3.68
N SER A 548 6.02 -16.64 -2.58
CA SER A 548 4.76 -17.41 -2.59
C SER A 548 3.55 -16.51 -2.79
N LEU A 549 2.51 -17.06 -3.43
CA LEU A 549 1.20 -16.41 -3.55
C LEU A 549 0.34 -16.83 -2.34
N PRO A 550 -0.26 -15.89 -1.61
CA PRO A 550 -1.11 -16.22 -0.47
C PRO A 550 -2.38 -16.94 -0.94
N THR A 551 -2.92 -17.79 -0.08
CA THR A 551 -4.18 -18.48 -0.33
C THR A 551 -5.35 -17.52 -0.12
N ILE A 552 -6.31 -17.55 -1.04
CA ILE A 552 -7.55 -16.79 -0.90
C ILE A 552 -8.52 -17.60 -0.01
N TYR A 553 -8.74 -17.13 1.20
CA TYR A 553 -9.82 -17.62 2.06
C TYR A 553 -11.03 -16.69 1.90
N GLN A 554 -12.10 -17.16 1.27
CA GLN A 554 -13.29 -16.34 1.06
C GLN A 554 -14.14 -16.29 2.33
N CYS A 555 -13.91 -15.27 3.16
CA CYS A 555 -14.67 -15.07 4.38
C CYS A 555 -16.03 -14.43 4.10
N ALA A 556 -16.15 -13.72 2.98
CA ALA A 556 -17.35 -13.11 2.42
C ALA A 556 -17.77 -13.83 1.13
N VAL A 557 -19.05 -13.73 0.75
CA VAL A 557 -19.70 -14.50 -0.32
C VAL A 557 -20.36 -13.58 -1.31
#